data_AF-A0A950UNM5-F1
#
_entry.id   AF-A0A950UNM5-F1
#
_cell.length_a   1.000
_cell.length_b   1.000
_cell.length_c   1.000
_cell.angle_alpha   90.00
_cell.angle_beta   90.00
_cell.angle_gamma   90.00
#
_symmetry.space_group_name_H-M   'P 1'
#
loop_
_entity.id
_entity.type
_entity.pdbx_description
1 polymer ?
#
loop_
_entity_poly.entity_id
_entity_poly.type
_entity_poly.pdbx_seq_one_letter_code
_entity_poly.pdbx_strand_id
1 'polypeptide(L)' 'GRRRGMAAGRFAAWWALVAITGLLDEWPVAPDQLHAAAASLRWYRWDTGEPETGWSLRLTIEDTQRRRAWALSAVDATL' A
#
# COMPACT_ATOMS: atom_id res chain seq x y z
N GLY A 1 5.16 11.17 14.80
CA GLY A 1 3.75 11.57 14.61
C GLY A 1 2.89 10.86 15.63
N ARG A 2 2.01 11.58 16.34
CA ARG A 2 1.39 11.15 17.61
C ARG A 2 -0.14 11.01 17.51
N ARG A 3 -0.66 10.61 16.34
CA ARG A 3 -2.09 10.28 16.15
C ARG A 3 -2.34 8.83 16.60
N ARG A 4 -3.45 8.60 17.32
CA ARG A 4 -3.89 7.25 17.71
C ARG A 4 -4.08 6.43 16.43
N GLY A 5 -3.56 5.20 16.38
CA GLY A 5 -3.62 4.32 15.21
C GLY A 5 -2.35 4.25 14.34
N MET A 6 -1.35 5.11 14.54
CA MET A 6 -0.11 5.10 13.74
C MET A 6 0.68 3.79 13.79
N ALA A 7 0.71 3.12 14.96
CA ALA A 7 1.41 1.84 15.10
C ALA A 7 0.71 0.73 14.30
N ALA A 8 -0.62 0.62 14.42
CA ALA A 8 -1.43 -0.33 13.66
C ALA A 8 -1.38 -0.03 12.16
N GLY A 9 -1.45 1.24 11.77
CA GLY A 9 -1.33 1.66 10.37
C GLY A 9 0.04 1.34 9.77
N ARG A 10 1.13 1.58 10.50
CA ARG A 10 2.48 1.20 10.06
C ARG A 10 2.63 -0.33 9.94
N PHE A 11 2.10 -1.09 10.89
CA PHE A 11 2.08 -2.55 10.81
C PHE A 11 1.29 -3.03 9.59
N ALA A 12 0.08 -2.49 9.37
CA ALA A 12 -0.76 -2.86 8.24
C ALA A 12 -0.10 -2.52 6.90
N ALA A 13 0.57 -1.37 6.79
CA ALA A 13 1.33 -1.01 5.60
C ALA A 13 2.50 -1.98 5.36
N TRP A 14 3.23 -2.36 6.42
CA TRP A 14 4.31 -3.34 6.32
C TRP A 14 3.80 -4.71 5.88
N TRP A 15 2.74 -5.18 6.50
CA TRP A 15 2.09 -6.45 6.15
C TRP A 15 1.58 -6.44 4.71
N ALA A 16 0.93 -5.35 4.27
CA ALA A 16 0.44 -5.21 2.90
C ALA A 16 1.58 -5.26 1.88
N LEU A 17 2.70 -4.59 2.15
CA LEU A 17 3.90 -4.66 1.30
C LEU A 17 4.44 -6.09 1.18
N VAL A 18 4.50 -6.83 2.29
CA VAL A 18 4.92 -8.25 2.27
C VAL A 18 3.95 -9.10 1.45
N ALA A 19 2.64 -8.88 1.60
CA ALA A 19 1.61 -9.60 0.85
C ALA A 19 1.71 -9.36 -0.66
N ILE A 20 1.80 -8.10 -1.11
CA ILE A 20 1.86 -7.77 -2.54
C ILE A 20 3.18 -8.17 -3.20
N THR A 21 4.28 -8.20 -2.44
CA THR A 21 5.60 -8.63 -2.94
C THR A 21 5.78 -10.15 -2.94
N GLY A 22 4.83 -10.89 -2.37
CA GLY A 22 4.85 -12.35 -2.30
C GLY A 22 5.82 -12.91 -1.27
N LEU A 23 6.12 -12.16 -0.21
CA LEU A 23 7.11 -12.53 0.82
C LEU A 23 6.46 -13.03 2.13
N LEU A 24 5.18 -13.40 2.12
CA LEU A 24 4.45 -13.81 3.33
C LEU A 24 5.06 -15.04 4.03
N ASP A 25 5.61 -15.96 3.25
CA ASP A 25 6.25 -17.18 3.77
C ASP A 25 7.60 -16.90 4.46
N GLU A 26 8.16 -15.70 4.27
CA GLU A 26 9.44 -15.25 4.85
C GLU A 26 9.25 -14.36 6.08
N TRP A 27 8.03 -14.31 6.63
CA TRP A 27 7.74 -13.42 7.75
C TRP A 27 8.52 -13.82 9.03
N PRO A 28 9.18 -12.88 9.73
CA PRO A 28 9.28 -11.45 9.42
C PRO A 28 10.34 -11.12 8.36
N VAL A 29 9.95 -10.34 7.36
CA VAL A 29 10.85 -9.92 6.28
C VAL A 29 11.80 -8.83 6.77
N ALA A 30 13.09 -8.94 6.42
CA ALA A 30 14.09 -7.93 6.74
C ALA A 30 13.76 -6.58 6.05
N PRO A 31 13.96 -5.42 6.70
CA PRO A 31 13.66 -4.11 6.13
C PRO A 31 14.26 -3.85 4.75
N ASP A 32 15.53 -4.20 4.54
CA ASP A 32 16.23 -3.94 3.29
C ASP A 32 15.70 -4.82 2.15
N GLN A 33 15.33 -6.07 2.46
CA GLN A 33 14.69 -6.97 1.52
C GLN A 33 13.31 -6.45 1.11
N LEU A 34 12.50 -6.02 2.08
CA LEU A 34 11.18 -5.44 1.79
C LEU A 34 11.31 -4.14 1.00
N HIS A 35 12.31 -3.31 1.30
CA HIS A 35 12.59 -2.09 0.57
C HIS A 35 12.93 -2.39 -0.90
N ALA A 36 13.84 -3.32 -1.16
CA ALA A 36 14.20 -3.72 -2.52
C ALA A 36 13.00 -4.29 -3.28
N ALA A 37 12.17 -5.11 -2.63
CA ALA A 37 10.97 -5.67 -3.23
C ALA A 37 9.89 -4.60 -3.50
N ALA A 38 9.73 -3.60 -2.63
CA ALA A 38 8.81 -2.49 -2.87
C ALA A 38 9.31 -1.54 -3.99
N ALA A 39 10.63 -1.39 -4.12
CA ALA A 39 11.25 -0.56 -5.15
C ALA A 39 11.17 -1.16 -6.56
N SER A 40 10.94 -2.46 -6.70
CA SER A 40 10.72 -3.11 -8.01
C SER A 40 9.29 -2.92 -8.55
N LEU A 41 8.36 -2.50 -7.69
CA LEU A 41 6.97 -2.22 -8.06
C LEU A 41 6.84 -0.83 -8.67
N ARG A 42 5.88 -0.68 -9.58
CA ARG A 42 5.46 0.63 -10.08
C ARG A 42 4.26 1.12 -9.28
N TRP A 43 4.34 2.38 -8.86
CA TRP A 43 3.35 3.01 -8.01
C TRP A 43 2.69 4.16 -8.74
N TYR A 44 1.37 4.19 -8.71
CA TYR A 44 0.58 5.25 -9.32
C TYR A 44 -0.46 5.72 -8.31
N ARG A 45 -0.55 7.04 -8.12
CA ARG A 45 -1.72 7.64 -7.49
C ARG A 45 -2.64 8.12 -8.59
N TRP A 46 -3.94 7.87 -8.45
CA TRP A 46 -4.94 8.42 -9.38
C TRP A 46 -5.92 9.33 -8.64
N ASP A 47 -6.55 10.19 -9.42
CA ASP A 47 -7.59 11.12 -8.98
C ASP A 47 -8.85 10.88 -9.84
N THR A 48 -10.04 11.12 -9.28
CA THR A 48 -11.31 10.95 -10.00
C THR A 48 -11.81 12.23 -10.66
N GLY A 49 -11.16 13.36 -10.42
CA GLY A 49 -11.59 14.68 -10.88
C GLY A 49 -12.78 15.26 -10.11
N GLU A 50 -13.23 14.58 -9.06
CA GLU A 50 -14.32 15.03 -8.18
C GLU A 50 -13.74 15.68 -6.92
N PRO A 51 -14.41 16.69 -6.34
CA PRO A 51 -14.00 17.26 -5.06
C PRO A 51 -13.91 16.17 -3.98
N GLU A 52 -12.74 16.02 -3.36
CA GLU A 52 -12.55 15.08 -2.27
C GLU A 52 -13.26 15.59 -1.00
N THR A 53 -14.34 14.93 -0.60
CA THR A 53 -15.02 15.18 0.67
C THR A 53 -14.43 14.26 1.75
N GLY A 54 -13.43 14.75 2.47
CA GLY A 54 -12.76 14.00 3.55
C GLY A 54 -11.44 13.35 3.12
N TRP A 55 -11.03 12.30 3.81
CA TRP A 55 -9.80 11.57 3.50
C TRP A 55 -10.00 10.59 2.35
N SER A 56 -9.05 10.58 1.42
CA SER A 56 -8.99 9.62 0.31
C SER A 56 -7.56 9.09 0.14
N LEU A 57 -7.46 7.82 -0.28
CA LEU A 57 -6.26 7.20 -0.81
C LEU A 57 -6.65 6.32 -1.98
N ARG A 58 -6.08 6.63 -3.14
CA ARG A 58 -6.28 5.90 -4.39
C ARG A 58 -4.90 5.56 -4.96
N LEU A 59 -4.55 4.28 -4.92
CA LEU A 59 -3.20 3.81 -5.22
C LEU A 59 -3.23 2.55 -6.06
N THR A 60 -2.60 2.59 -7.24
CA THR A 60 -2.38 1.43 -8.09
C THR A 60 -0.95 0.98 -7.94
N ILE A 61 -0.76 -0.33 -7.83
CA ILE A 61 0.52 -0.99 -7.73
C ILE A 61 0.62 -1.98 -8.88
N GLU A 62 1.70 -1.93 -9.65
CA GLU A 62 1.97 -2.86 -10.73
C GLU A 62 3.29 -3.60 -10.46
N ASP A 63 3.22 -4.93 -10.45
CA ASP A 63 4.36 -5.83 -10.54
C ASP A 63 4.53 -6.26 -11.99
N THR A 64 5.44 -5.59 -12.70
CA THR A 64 5.70 -5.86 -14.12
C THR A 64 6.38 -7.21 -14.35
N GLN A 65 7.15 -7.70 -13.37
CA GLN A 65 7.85 -8.98 -13.46
C GLN A 65 6.85 -10.14 -13.38
N ARG A 66 5.87 -10.04 -12.48
CA ARG A 66 4.82 -11.05 -12.30
C ARG A 66 3.58 -10.79 -13.16
N ARG A 67 3.54 -9.68 -13.92
CA ARG A 67 2.39 -9.23 -14.72
C ARG A 67 1.10 -9.15 -13.90
N ARG A 68 1.18 -8.58 -12.70
CA ARG A 68 0.06 -8.40 -11.78
C ARG A 68 -0.11 -6.94 -11.42
N ALA A 69 -1.34 -6.52 -11.16
CA ALA A 69 -1.62 -5.19 -10.66
C ALA A 69 -2.75 -5.22 -9.63
N TRP A 70 -2.71 -4.27 -8.72
CA TRP A 70 -3.72 -4.05 -7.69
C TRP A 70 -4.12 -2.58 -7.69
N ALA A 71 -5.39 -2.31 -7.46
CA ALA A 71 -5.89 -0.96 -7.21
C ALA A 71 -6.53 -0.92 -5.82
N LEU A 72 -6.07 0.01 -4.99
CA LEU A 72 -6.58 0.27 -3.65
C LEU A 72 -7.31 1.62 -3.65
N SER A 73 -8.58 1.61 -3.26
CA SER A 73 -9.34 2.82 -2.96
C SER A 73 -9.82 2.75 -1.52
N ALA A 74 -9.37 3.69 -0.70
CA ALA A 74 -9.83 3.89 0.66
C ALA A 74 -10.32 5.33 0.76
N VAL A 75 -11.60 5.52 1.06
CA VAL A 75 -12.23 6.83 1.20
C VAL A 75 -13.00 6.84 2.51
N ASP A 76 -13.16 8.02 3.10
CA ASP A 76 -14.11 8.17 4.21
C ASP A 76 -15.49 7.68 3.74
N ALA A 77 -16.12 6.84 4.55
CA ALA A 77 -17.49 6.43 4.29
C ALA A 77 -18.38 7.67 4.44
N THR A 78 -19.11 8.02 3.38
CA THR A 78 -20.22 8.97 3.51
C THR A 78 -21.26 8.35 4.44
N LEU A 79 -21.54 9.02 5.57
CA LEU A 79 -22.62 8.67 6.49
C LEU A 79 -23.98 8.66 5.78
#